data_AF-A0A371AYK7-F1
#
_entry.id   AF-A0A371AYK7-F1
#
_cell.length_a   1.000
_cell.length_b   1.000
_cell.length_c   1.000
_cell.angle_alpha   90.00
_cell.angle_beta   90.00
_cell.angle_gamma   90.00
#
_symmetry.space_group_name_H-M   'P 1'
#
loop_
_entity.id
_entity.type
_entity.pdbx_description
1 polymer ?
#
loop_
_entity_poly.entity_id
_entity_poly.type
_entity_poly.pdbx_seq_one_letter_code
_entity_poly.pdbx_strand_id
1 'polypeptide(L)'
;MTEIDIQVFRVSSLEELEETVDKVNIFKYDDVQNEFNVLTIGKEKKIGITYYNYGIDPEIVCDKDNKVIYVGFGKNLMVINTSDGKVLSDDNLQSIFYEFLTDSKGERIYIICELDVYCYNLNAVLWNIGFKDIINDYSIVDDKRIYISCDDGTDIYLSLDNGSVLE
;
A
#
# COMPACT_ATOMS: atom_id res chain seq x y z
N MET A 1 25.58 -6.25 -1.78
CA MET A 1 24.65 -5.11 -1.74
C MET A 1 24.26 -4.90 -0.30
N THR A 2 24.43 -3.68 0.22
CA THR A 2 23.99 -3.34 1.57
C THR A 2 22.48 -3.39 1.61
N GLU A 3 21.93 -4.11 2.58
CA GLU A 3 20.49 -4.15 2.84
C GLU A 3 20.02 -2.73 3.18
N ILE A 4 19.01 -2.23 2.48
CA ILE A 4 18.42 -0.92 2.78
C ILE A 4 17.54 -1.13 4.00
N ASP A 5 17.90 -0.49 5.11
CA ASP A 5 17.11 -0.49 6.35
C ASP A 5 15.88 0.39 6.15
N ILE A 6 14.70 -0.18 6.32
CA ILE A 6 13.41 0.50 6.16
C ILE A 6 12.63 0.27 7.44
N GLN A 7 12.23 1.36 8.09
CA GLN A 7 11.46 1.29 9.34
C GLN A 7 10.35 2.31 9.32
N VAL A 8 9.18 1.91 9.81
CA VAL A 8 8.08 2.82 10.14
C VAL A 8 7.89 2.80 11.63
N PHE A 9 7.77 3.98 12.22
CA PHE A 9 7.39 4.14 13.61
C PHE A 9 6.41 5.29 13.77
N ARG A 10 5.57 5.16 14.79
CA ARG A 10 4.55 6.14 15.14
C ARG A 10 5.11 7.22 16.05
N VAL A 11 4.66 8.46 15.85
CA VAL A 11 4.83 9.58 16.77
C VAL A 11 3.47 10.01 17.34
N SER A 12 3.47 10.76 18.44
CA SER A 12 2.25 11.03 19.21
C SER A 12 1.38 12.14 18.64
N SER A 13 1.95 13.03 17.81
CA SER A 13 1.26 14.22 17.32
C SER A 13 1.84 14.76 16.01
N LEU A 14 1.11 15.66 15.36
CA LEU A 14 1.60 16.41 14.22
C LEU A 14 2.80 17.30 14.58
N GLU A 15 2.83 17.86 15.79
CA GLU A 15 3.95 18.68 16.26
C GLU A 15 5.25 17.86 16.31
N GLU A 16 5.20 16.68 16.94
CA GLU A 16 6.34 15.76 17.01
C GLU A 16 6.78 15.29 15.61
N LEU A 17 5.82 15.09 14.69
CA LEU A 17 6.12 14.76 13.30
C LEU A 17 6.88 15.90 12.60
N GLU A 18 6.44 17.14 12.78
CA GLU A 18 7.06 18.36 12.23
C GLU A 18 8.42 18.69 12.86
N GLU A 19 8.71 18.19 14.07
CA GLU A 19 10.04 18.25 14.69
C GLU A 19 10.98 17.14 14.17
N THR A 20 10.42 16.00 13.75
CA THR A 20 11.20 14.82 13.36
C THR A 20 11.57 14.79 11.89
N VAL A 21 10.71 15.37 11.03
CA VAL A 21 10.82 15.35 9.57
C VAL A 21 10.76 16.76 9.02
N ASP A 22 11.61 17.08 8.03
CA ASP A 22 11.52 18.35 7.30
C ASP A 22 10.12 18.52 6.71
N LYS A 23 9.50 19.70 6.92
CA LYS A 23 8.11 19.97 6.51
C LYS A 23 7.79 19.68 5.05
N VAL A 24 8.80 19.80 4.17
CA VAL A 24 8.69 19.51 2.73
C VAL A 24 8.47 18.01 2.45
N ASN A 25 8.87 17.14 3.38
CA ASN A 25 8.75 15.69 3.29
C ASN A 25 7.60 15.15 4.17
N ILE A 26 6.66 16.00 4.57
CA ILE A 26 5.46 15.60 5.33
C ILE A 26 4.24 15.62 4.41
N PHE A 27 3.61 14.46 4.28
CA PHE A 27 2.42 14.23 3.48
C PHE A 27 1.21 14.11 4.41
N LYS A 28 0.21 14.97 4.19
CA LYS A 28 -1.01 15.04 5.01
C LYS A 28 -2.20 14.55 4.17
N TYR A 29 -2.87 13.54 4.67
CA TYR A 29 -4.01 12.88 4.04
C TYR A 29 -5.26 13.06 4.88
N ASP A 30 -6.43 12.90 4.25
CA ASP A 30 -7.75 13.10 4.85
C ASP A 30 -7.99 14.55 5.36
N ASP A 31 -9.24 14.88 5.67
CA ASP A 31 -9.56 16.18 6.29
C ASP A 31 -9.19 16.20 7.78
N VAL A 32 -9.18 15.01 8.42
CA VAL A 32 -8.89 14.83 9.84
C VAL A 32 -7.83 13.75 10.00
N GLN A 33 -6.74 14.05 10.67
CA GLN A 33 -5.68 13.09 10.95
C GLN A 33 -5.65 12.70 12.43
N ASN A 34 -5.51 11.41 12.70
CA ASN A 34 -5.34 10.86 14.05
C ASN A 34 -4.12 9.92 14.15
N GLU A 35 -3.39 9.75 13.05
CA GLU A 35 -2.25 8.85 12.94
C GLU A 35 -1.06 9.58 12.33
N PHE A 36 0.13 9.36 12.88
CA PHE A 36 1.35 10.11 12.56
C PHE A 36 2.53 9.14 12.51
N ASN A 37 3.03 8.88 11.30
CA ASN A 37 4.09 7.91 11.06
C ASN A 37 5.32 8.58 10.44
N VAL A 38 6.49 8.10 10.85
CA VAL A 38 7.76 8.42 10.23
C VAL A 38 8.27 7.17 9.53
N LEU A 39 8.39 7.25 8.21
CA LEU A 39 9.09 6.26 7.39
C LEU A 39 10.54 6.68 7.26
N THR A 40 11.45 5.77 7.58
CA THR A 40 12.89 5.94 7.40
C THR A 40 13.40 5.03 6.28
N ILE A 41 14.25 5.59 5.41
CA ILE A 41 14.87 4.86 4.29
C ILE A 41 16.39 5.03 4.39
N GLY A 42 17.07 3.99 4.84
CA GLY A 42 18.46 4.08 5.26
C GLY A 42 18.63 4.98 6.48
N LYS A 43 19.81 5.60 6.62
CA LYS A 43 20.19 6.31 7.86
C LYS A 43 19.64 7.74 7.98
N GLU A 44 19.33 8.39 6.86
CA GLU A 44 19.13 9.85 6.84
C GLU A 44 17.79 10.28 6.25
N LYS A 45 17.17 9.47 5.38
CA LYS A 45 15.94 9.88 4.71
C LYS A 45 14.75 9.59 5.59
N LYS A 46 13.92 10.60 5.79
CA LYS A 46 12.68 10.52 6.54
C LYS A 46 11.54 11.09 5.73
N ILE A 47 10.41 10.41 5.75
CA ILE A 47 9.15 10.86 5.20
C ILE A 47 8.12 10.81 6.32
N GLY A 48 7.41 11.91 6.51
CA GLY A 48 6.31 11.99 7.47
C GLY A 48 5.01 11.72 6.75
N ILE A 49 4.18 10.83 7.31
CA ILE A 49 2.88 10.46 6.77
C ILE A 49 1.87 10.66 7.88
N THR A 50 0.82 11.43 7.63
CA THR A 50 -0.28 11.59 8.58
C THR A 50 -1.63 11.46 7.89
N TYR A 51 -2.52 10.66 8.48
CA TYR A 51 -3.77 10.23 7.87
C TYR A 51 -4.81 9.86 8.94
N TYR A 52 -6.03 9.54 8.50
CA TYR A 52 -7.06 8.96 9.35
C TYR A 52 -6.90 7.43 9.44
N ASN A 53 -6.56 6.91 10.61
CA ASN A 53 -6.48 5.47 10.84
C ASN A 53 -7.88 4.86 10.96
N TYR A 54 -8.20 3.99 10.00
CA TYR A 54 -9.45 3.21 9.91
C TYR A 54 -9.40 1.90 10.71
N GLY A 55 -8.41 1.70 11.57
CA GLY A 55 -8.20 0.49 12.35
C GLY A 55 -7.25 -0.52 11.70
N ILE A 56 -6.54 -0.11 10.64
CA ILE A 56 -5.59 -0.95 9.89
C ILE A 56 -4.24 -0.24 9.88
N ASP A 57 -3.21 -0.96 10.34
CA ASP A 57 -1.85 -0.46 10.38
C ASP A 57 -1.27 -0.35 8.96
N PRO A 58 -0.34 0.58 8.69
CA PRO A 58 0.35 0.63 7.42
C PRO A 58 1.10 -0.66 7.14
N GLU A 59 1.12 -1.06 5.88
CA GLU A 59 1.99 -2.13 5.41
C GLU A 59 3.04 -1.60 4.44
N ILE A 60 4.17 -2.30 4.37
CA ILE A 60 5.30 -1.94 3.52
C ILE A 60 5.76 -3.17 2.75
N VAL A 61 5.81 -3.05 1.42
CA VAL A 61 6.44 -4.05 0.55
C VAL A 61 7.61 -3.41 -0.21
N CYS A 62 8.71 -4.15 -0.32
CA CYS A 62 9.93 -3.67 -0.97
C CYS A 62 10.23 -4.52 -2.22
N ASP A 63 10.21 -3.87 -3.37
CA ASP A 63 10.73 -4.42 -4.62
C ASP A 63 12.20 -4.02 -4.76
N LYS A 64 13.07 -4.97 -4.43
CA LYS A 64 14.52 -4.76 -4.40
C LYS A 64 15.12 -4.61 -5.80
N ASP A 65 14.53 -5.25 -6.81
CA ASP A 65 15.05 -5.25 -8.17
C ASP A 65 14.79 -3.89 -8.83
N ASN A 66 13.59 -3.35 -8.63
CA ASN A 66 13.22 -2.03 -9.14
C ASN A 66 13.55 -0.88 -8.18
N LYS A 67 14.06 -1.20 -6.99
CA LYS A 67 14.46 -0.23 -5.96
C LYS A 67 13.32 0.67 -5.51
N VAL A 68 12.12 0.11 -5.36
CA VAL A 68 10.94 0.84 -4.91
C VAL A 68 10.34 0.24 -3.64
N ILE A 69 9.73 1.10 -2.84
CA ILE A 69 8.93 0.73 -1.67
C ILE A 69 7.49 1.14 -1.95
N TYR A 70 6.57 0.26 -1.56
CA TYR A 70 5.14 0.50 -1.52
C TYR A 70 4.72 0.66 -0.07
N VAL A 71 3.95 1.68 0.22
CA VAL A 71 3.40 1.94 1.55
C VAL A 71 1.89 2.09 1.39
N GLY A 72 1.15 1.12 1.91
CA GLY A 72 -0.32 1.12 1.91
C GLY A 72 -0.81 1.56 3.28
N PHE A 73 -1.73 2.52 3.33
CA PHE A 73 -2.27 3.05 4.58
C PHE A 73 -3.58 3.81 4.34
N GLY A 74 -4.55 3.66 5.25
CA GLY A 74 -5.81 4.39 5.16
C GLY A 74 -6.51 4.16 3.82
N LYS A 75 -6.66 5.20 3.00
CA LYS A 75 -7.13 5.12 1.60
C LYS A 75 -6.07 5.52 0.58
N ASN A 76 -4.80 5.30 0.88
CA ASN A 76 -3.70 5.80 0.08
C ASN A 76 -2.65 4.71 -0.18
N LEU A 77 -1.98 4.86 -1.32
CA LEU A 77 -0.79 4.12 -1.69
C LEU A 77 0.31 5.11 -2.03
N MET A 78 1.45 5.00 -1.35
CA MET A 78 2.65 5.75 -1.69
C MET A 78 3.72 4.83 -2.26
N VAL A 79 4.26 5.19 -3.42
CA VAL A 79 5.39 4.49 -4.06
C VAL A 79 6.62 5.35 -3.98
N ILE A 80 7.73 4.82 -3.45
CA ILE A 80 8.92 5.61 -3.11
C ILE A 80 10.16 4.97 -3.73
N ASN A 81 11.01 5.77 -4.37
CA ASN A 81 12.31 5.33 -4.84
C ASN A 81 13.27 5.21 -3.66
N THR A 82 13.82 4.02 -3.43
CA THR A 82 14.74 3.78 -2.31
C THR A 82 16.09 4.48 -2.46
N SER A 83 16.52 4.76 -3.69
CA SER A 83 17.84 5.32 -4.01
C SER A 83 17.96 6.78 -3.62
N ASP A 84 16.91 7.58 -3.80
CA ASP A 84 16.89 9.01 -3.46
C ASP A 84 15.78 9.41 -2.46
N GLY A 85 14.88 8.49 -2.12
CA GLY A 85 13.78 8.73 -1.17
C GLY A 85 12.62 9.54 -1.78
N LYS A 86 12.60 9.74 -3.10
CA LYS A 86 11.52 10.50 -3.73
C LYS A 86 10.26 9.68 -3.86
N VAL A 87 9.14 10.30 -3.56
CA VAL A 87 7.81 9.78 -3.89
C VAL A 87 7.65 9.77 -5.42
N LEU A 88 7.46 8.58 -5.98
CA LEU A 88 7.23 8.31 -7.40
C LEU A 88 5.74 8.34 -7.74
N SER A 89 4.89 7.89 -6.82
CA SER A 89 3.43 7.93 -6.92
C SER A 89 2.82 8.15 -5.54
N ASP A 90 1.68 8.82 -5.52
CA ASP A 90 0.88 9.12 -4.34
C ASP A 90 -0.60 9.00 -4.76
N ASP A 91 -1.12 7.79 -4.68
CA ASP A 91 -2.40 7.40 -5.26
C ASP A 91 -3.48 7.29 -4.18
N ASN A 92 -4.65 7.86 -4.46
CA ASN A 92 -5.84 7.71 -3.63
C ASN A 92 -6.62 6.46 -4.06
N LEU A 93 -6.79 5.52 -3.14
CA LEU A 93 -7.53 4.28 -3.32
C LEU A 93 -9.03 4.55 -3.12
N GLN A 94 -9.87 3.85 -3.90
CA GLN A 94 -11.33 4.05 -3.80
C GLN A 94 -11.92 3.60 -2.46
N SER A 95 -11.27 2.68 -1.75
CA SER A 95 -11.69 2.14 -0.46
C SER A 95 -10.50 1.88 0.47
N ILE A 96 -10.78 1.46 1.71
CA ILE A 96 -9.78 1.33 2.78
C ILE A 96 -8.77 0.24 2.41
N PHE A 97 -7.48 0.56 2.43
CA PHE A 97 -6.38 -0.39 2.27
C PHE A 97 -6.36 -1.42 3.39
N TYR A 98 -6.27 -2.70 3.03
CA TYR A 98 -6.12 -3.82 3.96
C TYR A 98 -4.68 -4.31 4.00
N GLU A 99 -4.21 -4.91 2.90
CA GLU A 99 -2.87 -5.46 2.82
C GLU A 99 -2.38 -5.59 1.37
N PHE A 100 -1.11 -5.96 1.23
CA PHE A 100 -0.49 -6.34 -0.04
C PHE A 100 -0.44 -7.87 -0.21
N LEU A 101 -0.77 -8.35 -1.41
CA LEU A 101 -0.43 -9.69 -1.85
C LEU A 101 0.65 -9.63 -2.95
N THR A 102 1.54 -10.62 -2.97
CA THR A 102 2.60 -10.75 -3.98
C THR A 102 2.61 -12.14 -4.58
N ASP A 103 2.83 -12.21 -5.89
CA ASP A 103 3.06 -13.50 -6.56
C ASP A 103 4.44 -14.07 -6.20
N SER A 104 4.70 -15.31 -6.57
CA SER A 104 5.95 -16.00 -6.24
C SER A 104 7.19 -15.34 -6.86
N LYS A 105 7.00 -14.48 -7.86
CA LYS A 105 8.05 -13.76 -8.56
C LYS A 105 8.30 -12.38 -7.98
N GLY A 106 7.35 -11.81 -7.24
CA GLY A 106 7.37 -10.43 -6.77
C GLY A 106 7.36 -9.39 -7.89
N GLU A 107 6.95 -9.76 -9.11
CA GLU A 107 6.95 -8.86 -10.27
C GLU A 107 5.77 -7.88 -10.25
N ARG A 108 4.71 -8.23 -9.52
CA ARG A 108 3.48 -7.46 -9.39
C ARG A 108 3.06 -7.42 -7.93
N ILE A 109 2.44 -6.31 -7.57
CA ILE A 109 1.85 -6.13 -6.25
C ILE A 109 0.35 -6.03 -6.43
N TYR A 110 -0.36 -6.80 -5.63
CA TYR A 110 -1.80 -6.77 -5.55
C TYR A 110 -2.18 -6.05 -4.27
N ILE A 111 -3.07 -5.10 -4.36
CA ILE A 111 -3.52 -4.28 -3.23
C ILE A 111 -4.95 -4.71 -2.95
N ILE A 112 -5.17 -5.21 -1.74
CA ILE A 112 -6.51 -5.52 -1.27
C ILE A 112 -7.05 -4.32 -0.49
N CYS A 113 -8.23 -3.87 -0.89
CA CYS A 113 -8.98 -2.84 -0.21
C CYS A 113 -10.36 -3.37 0.20
N GLU A 114 -11.06 -2.64 1.07
CA GLU A 114 -12.41 -2.97 1.56
C GLU A 114 -13.39 -3.29 0.42
N LEU A 115 -13.34 -2.56 -0.70
CA LEU A 115 -14.26 -2.72 -1.83
C LEU A 115 -13.56 -2.87 -3.18
N ASP A 116 -12.24 -3.02 -3.21
CA ASP A 116 -11.48 -3.01 -4.46
C ASP A 116 -10.25 -3.89 -4.39
N VAL A 117 -9.83 -4.38 -5.55
CA VAL A 117 -8.52 -5.01 -5.74
C VAL A 117 -7.80 -4.32 -6.88
N TYR A 118 -6.55 -3.94 -6.64
CA TYR A 118 -5.68 -3.35 -7.67
C TYR A 118 -4.51 -4.28 -7.97
N CYS A 119 -4.06 -4.28 -9.22
CA CYS A 119 -2.75 -4.79 -9.60
C CYS A 119 -1.86 -3.64 -10.03
N TYR A 120 -0.72 -3.52 -9.37
CA TYR A 120 0.31 -2.54 -9.64
C TYR A 120 1.57 -3.20 -10.19
N ASN A 121 2.25 -2.46 -11.06
CA ASN A 121 3.64 -2.70 -11.40
C ASN A 121 4.35 -1.34 -11.39
N LEU A 122 5.40 -1.22 -10.57
CA LEU A 122 6.08 0.05 -10.27
C LEU A 122 5.09 1.10 -9.76
N ASN A 123 4.82 2.13 -10.55
CA ASN A 123 3.94 3.25 -10.24
C ASN A 123 2.71 3.30 -11.14
N ALA A 124 2.34 2.18 -11.77
CA ALA A 124 1.20 2.11 -12.67
C ALA A 124 0.22 1.02 -12.25
N VAL A 125 -1.07 1.38 -12.23
CA VAL A 125 -2.17 0.43 -12.18
C VAL A 125 -2.23 -0.33 -13.50
N LEU A 126 -2.08 -1.66 -13.45
CA LEU A 126 -2.27 -2.53 -14.60
C LEU A 126 -3.75 -2.84 -14.81
N TRP A 127 -4.45 -3.11 -13.72
CA TRP A 127 -5.89 -3.31 -13.69
C TRP A 127 -6.42 -3.10 -12.27
N ASN A 128 -7.72 -2.84 -12.16
CA ASN A 128 -8.43 -2.80 -10.90
C ASN A 128 -9.85 -3.33 -11.09
N ILE A 129 -10.43 -3.86 -10.01
CA ILE A 129 -11.82 -4.30 -9.98
C ILE A 129 -12.45 -3.90 -8.64
N GLY A 130 -13.68 -3.39 -8.71
CA GLY A 130 -14.47 -3.01 -7.55
C GLY A 130 -15.55 -4.03 -7.24
N PHE A 131 -15.90 -4.13 -5.97
CA PHE A 131 -16.90 -5.02 -5.40
C PHE A 131 -18.08 -4.22 -4.85
N LYS A 132 -19.25 -4.86 -4.79
CA LYS A 132 -20.47 -4.24 -4.26
C LYS A 132 -20.54 -4.28 -2.74
N ASP A 133 -19.85 -5.23 -2.14
CA ASP A 133 -19.84 -5.48 -0.71
C ASP A 133 -18.41 -5.73 -0.22
N ILE A 134 -18.23 -5.70 1.09
CA ILE A 134 -16.93 -5.74 1.78
C ILE A 134 -16.22 -7.06 1.46
N ILE A 135 -14.96 -6.97 1.06
CA ILE A 135 -14.06 -8.11 0.94
C ILE A 135 -13.71 -8.62 2.34
N ASN A 136 -13.96 -9.90 2.62
CA ASN A 136 -13.70 -10.51 3.93
C ASN A 136 -12.57 -11.53 3.93
N ASP A 137 -12.37 -12.22 2.81
CA ASP A 137 -11.35 -13.26 2.68
C ASP A 137 -10.75 -13.22 1.28
N TYR A 138 -9.46 -13.53 1.22
CA TYR A 138 -8.70 -13.48 -0.01
C TYR A 138 -7.41 -14.30 0.09
N SER A 139 -6.99 -14.87 -1.04
CA SER A 139 -5.69 -15.54 -1.13
C SER A 139 -5.22 -15.66 -2.57
N ILE A 140 -3.89 -15.66 -2.77
CA ILE A 140 -3.31 -16.08 -4.04
C ILE A 140 -3.37 -17.62 -4.11
N VAL A 141 -3.90 -18.12 -5.23
CA VAL A 141 -4.09 -19.54 -5.49
C VAL A 141 -3.31 -19.94 -6.74
N ASP A 142 -2.50 -20.99 -6.61
CA ASP A 142 -1.70 -21.60 -7.68
C ASP A 142 -0.80 -20.62 -8.45
N ASP A 143 -0.43 -19.49 -7.84
CA ASP A 143 0.37 -18.40 -8.43
C ASP A 143 -0.21 -17.85 -9.75
N LYS A 144 -1.53 -17.92 -9.92
CA LYS A 144 -2.22 -17.57 -11.17
C LYS A 144 -3.50 -16.78 -10.96
N ARG A 145 -4.12 -16.89 -9.79
CA ARG A 145 -5.39 -16.23 -9.50
C ARG A 145 -5.45 -15.75 -8.06
N ILE A 146 -6.30 -14.76 -7.79
CA ILE A 146 -6.71 -14.36 -6.44
C ILE A 146 -8.12 -14.88 -6.22
N TYR A 147 -8.32 -15.64 -5.15
CA TYR A 147 -9.64 -15.89 -4.60
C TYR A 147 -10.09 -14.68 -3.79
N ILE A 148 -11.33 -14.25 -3.95
CA ILE A 148 -11.98 -13.18 -3.18
C ILE A 148 -13.35 -13.68 -2.69
N SER A 149 -13.64 -13.43 -1.42
CA SER A 149 -14.95 -13.63 -0.81
C SER A 149 -15.47 -12.32 -0.21
N CYS A 150 -16.74 -12.00 -0.47
CA CYS A 150 -17.41 -10.80 0.04
C CYS A 150 -18.52 -11.12 1.05
N ASP A 151 -18.89 -10.12 1.87
CA ASP A 151 -19.94 -10.21 2.90
C ASP A 151 -21.33 -10.59 2.33
N ASP A 152 -21.62 -10.23 1.08
CA ASP A 152 -22.86 -10.60 0.39
C ASP A 152 -22.91 -12.06 -0.08
N GLY A 153 -21.86 -12.84 0.19
CA GLY A 153 -21.70 -14.23 -0.24
C GLY A 153 -21.15 -14.39 -1.65
N THR A 154 -20.66 -13.31 -2.28
CA THR A 154 -19.96 -13.38 -3.55
C THR A 154 -18.59 -14.05 -3.36
N ASP A 155 -18.36 -15.15 -4.07
CA ASP A 155 -17.08 -15.84 -4.16
C ASP A 155 -16.59 -15.83 -5.61
N ILE A 156 -15.42 -15.26 -5.89
CA ILE A 156 -14.87 -15.19 -7.24
C ILE A 156 -13.37 -15.49 -7.28
N TYR A 157 -12.90 -15.90 -8.47
CA TYR A 157 -11.49 -15.97 -8.80
C TYR A 157 -11.15 -14.90 -9.84
N LEU A 158 -10.09 -14.15 -9.59
CA LEU A 158 -9.55 -13.15 -10.51
C LEU A 158 -8.23 -13.62 -11.09
N SER A 159 -8.05 -13.49 -12.40
CA SER A 159 -6.76 -13.71 -13.05
C SER A 159 -5.72 -12.69 -12.57
N LEU A 160 -4.54 -13.16 -12.13
CA LEU A 160 -3.41 -12.29 -11.77
C LEU A 160 -2.92 -11.42 -12.94
N ASP A 161 -3.13 -11.87 -14.17
CA ASP A 161 -2.59 -11.23 -15.38
C ASP A 161 -3.37 -9.99 -15.82
N ASN A 162 -4.69 -10.02 -15.68
CA ASN A 162 -5.57 -9.02 -16.28
C ASN A 162 -6.82 -8.69 -15.45
N GLY A 163 -6.98 -9.28 -14.26
CA GLY A 163 -8.13 -9.04 -13.39
C GLY A 163 -9.45 -9.62 -13.92
N SER A 164 -9.43 -10.45 -14.97
CA SER A 164 -10.66 -11.06 -15.47
C SER A 164 -11.19 -12.10 -14.49
N VAL A 165 -12.51 -12.11 -14.30
CA VAL A 165 -13.19 -13.17 -13.53
C VAL A 165 -13.01 -14.52 -14.23
N LEU A 166 -12.63 -15.53 -13.46
CA LEU A 166 -12.43 -16.91 -13.91
C LEU A 166 -13.63 -17.77 -13.48
N GLU A 167 -14.12 -18.60 -14.41
CA GLU A 167 -15.17 -19.61 -14.17
C GLU A 167 -14.63 -20.89 -13.52
#